data_AF-S2ITP6-F1
#
_entry.id   AF-S2ITP6-F1
#
_cell.length_a   1.000
_cell.length_b   1.000
_cell.length_c   1.000
_cell.angle_alpha   90.00
_cell.angle_beta   90.00
_cell.angle_gamma   90.00
#
_symmetry.space_group_name_H-M   'P 1'
#
loop_
_entity.id
_entity.type
_entity.pdbx_description
1 polymer ?
#
loop_
_entity_poly.entity_id
_entity_poly.type
_entity_poly.pdbx_seq_one_letter_code
_entity_poly.pdbx_strand_id
1 'polypeptide(L)'
;MSIARRRPLQEIRRTLQGINLNNSRVLDIQYPVPNVISFLVHHDYVFTFTSTMNLKGRGCSPLLDFDPCDPKNLLDPKFDSFSPSLRAEKAVEIENLRCLRALSFVRRSVRLSVARSFLFYDKITQKQFDAILAEELSLRAAAAPPAPSATVAHDRLAKKQRLSYLSNLLYFDSATAKSLAYTESPALSPSSAADTEMPELSGV
;
A
#
# COMPACT_ATOMS: atom_id res chain seq x y z
N MET A 1 37.05 20.12 10.87
CA MET A 1 35.72 19.55 11.17
C MET A 1 35.80 18.04 11.01
N SER A 2 35.70 17.27 12.09
CA SER A 2 35.68 15.80 12.02
C SER A 2 34.45 15.35 11.23
N ILE A 3 34.64 14.63 10.12
CA ILE A 3 33.54 14.02 9.36
C ILE A 3 32.98 12.92 10.26
N ALA A 4 31.89 13.21 10.97
CA ALA A 4 31.20 12.22 11.77
C ALA A 4 30.77 11.07 10.84
N ARG A 5 31.27 9.86 11.10
CA ARG A 5 30.89 8.68 10.32
C ARG A 5 29.39 8.44 10.49
N ARG A 6 28.71 8.25 9.36
CA ARG A 6 27.32 7.76 9.35
C ARG A 6 27.31 6.42 10.08
N ARG A 7 26.46 6.31 11.10
CA ARG A 7 26.23 5.02 11.75
C ARG A 7 25.54 4.08 10.78
N PRO A 8 25.87 2.80 10.75
CA PRO A 8 25.16 1.84 9.93
C PRO A 8 23.69 1.77 10.34
N LEU A 9 22.79 1.64 9.36
CA LEU A 9 21.34 1.59 9.57
C LEU A 9 20.93 0.49 10.56
N GLN A 10 21.65 -0.64 10.55
CA GLN A 10 21.43 -1.77 11.46
C GLN A 10 21.67 -1.40 12.92
N GLU A 11 22.69 -0.58 13.19
CA GLU A 11 22.99 -0.11 14.53
C GLU A 11 21.92 0.86 15.01
N ILE A 12 21.45 1.79 14.15
CA ILE A 12 20.33 2.66 14.49
C ILE A 12 19.09 1.84 14.84
N ARG A 13 18.72 0.86 14.01
CA ARG A 13 17.57 -0.01 14.31
C ARG A 13 17.75 -0.80 15.60
N ARG A 14 18.97 -1.23 15.94
CA ARG A 14 19.27 -1.87 17.23
C ARG A 14 19.12 -0.89 18.40
N THR A 15 19.57 0.35 18.25
CA THR A 15 19.41 1.38 19.29
C THR A 15 17.94 1.73 19.53
N LEU A 16 17.15 1.87 18.46
CA LEU A 16 15.70 2.09 18.55
C LEU A 16 15.00 0.93 19.28
N GLN A 17 15.38 -0.31 18.97
CA GLN A 17 14.87 -1.48 19.67
C GLN A 17 15.25 -1.46 21.16
N GLY A 18 16.48 -1.08 21.49
CA GLY A 18 16.95 -0.96 22.89
C GLY A 18 16.21 0.07 23.73
N ILE A 19 15.58 1.07 23.11
CA ILE A 19 14.72 2.06 23.79
C ILE A 19 13.22 1.69 23.74
N ASN A 20 12.90 0.46 23.32
CA ASN A 20 11.54 -0.07 23.15
C ASN A 20 10.70 0.65 22.08
N LEU A 21 11.34 1.17 21.02
CA LEU A 21 10.64 1.65 19.84
C LEU A 21 10.39 0.51 18.85
N ASN A 22 9.20 0.53 18.24
CA ASN A 22 8.80 -0.48 17.27
C ASN A 22 9.40 -0.17 15.89
N ASN A 23 10.44 -0.91 15.52
CA ASN A 23 11.11 -0.81 14.23
C ASN A 23 10.17 -1.01 13.03
N SER A 24 9.05 -1.72 13.20
CA SER A 24 8.07 -1.95 12.13
C SER A 24 7.30 -0.70 11.77
N ARG A 25 7.19 0.25 12.71
CA ARG A 25 6.48 1.53 12.51
C ARG A 25 7.40 2.63 11.93
N VAL A 26 8.71 2.37 11.89
CA VAL A 26 9.71 3.23 11.25
C VAL A 26 9.93 2.72 9.83
N LEU A 27 9.33 3.45 8.88
CA LEU A 27 9.23 3.10 7.47
C LEU A 27 10.55 3.27 6.73
N ASP A 28 11.28 4.36 7.00
CA ASP A 28 12.58 4.64 6.40
C ASP A 28 13.46 5.45 7.35
N ILE A 29 14.78 5.38 7.16
CA ILE A 29 15.79 6.10 7.94
C ILE A 29 16.76 6.74 6.96
N GLN A 30 16.89 8.05 7.02
CA GLN A 30 17.68 8.84 6.07
C GLN A 30 18.69 9.74 6.79
N TYR A 31 19.76 10.08 6.09
CA TYR A 31 20.80 10.98 6.58
C TYR A 31 20.85 12.20 5.65
N PRO A 32 20.01 13.21 5.90
CA PRO A 32 19.94 14.37 5.02
C PRO A 32 21.24 15.17 5.03
N VAL A 33 21.83 15.35 6.21
CA VAL A 33 23.05 16.15 6.50
C VAL A 33 23.89 15.37 7.51
N PRO A 34 25.23 15.53 7.55
CA PRO A 34 26.05 15.03 8.66
C PRO A 34 25.46 15.42 10.02
N ASN A 35 25.47 14.49 10.96
CA ASN A 35 24.90 14.64 12.31
C ASN A 35 23.37 14.76 12.40
N VAL A 36 22.65 14.74 11.27
CA VAL A 36 21.18 14.75 11.26
C VAL A 36 20.67 13.40 10.77
N ILE A 37 19.70 12.85 11.49
CA ILE A 37 19.00 11.62 11.12
C ILE A 37 17.52 11.97 10.94
N SER A 38 16.98 11.65 9.78
CA SER A 38 15.56 11.77 9.48
C SER A 38 14.91 10.39 9.56
N PHE A 39 13.71 10.36 10.13
CA PHE A 39 12.91 9.14 10.26
C PHE A 39 11.58 9.33 9.54
N LEU A 40 11.26 8.42 8.64
CA LEU A 40 9.92 8.30 8.10
C LEU A 40 9.12 7.36 9.01
N VAL A 41 8.07 7.88 9.63
CA VAL A 41 7.30 7.17 10.65
C VAL A 41 5.81 7.24 10.31
N HIS A 42 5.05 6.21 10.69
CA HIS A 42 3.58 6.28 10.62
C HIS A 42 3.05 7.46 11.44
N HIS A 43 2.09 8.20 10.88
CA HIS A 43 1.47 9.37 11.50
C HIS A 43 1.03 9.11 12.96
N ASP A 44 0.29 8.04 13.21
CA ASP A 44 -0.23 7.72 14.55
C ASP A 44 0.87 7.31 15.55
N TYR A 45 2.08 7.01 15.06
CA TYR A 45 3.21 6.63 15.88
C TYR A 45 4.15 7.81 16.17
N VAL A 46 3.94 8.98 15.55
CA VAL A 46 4.80 10.16 15.73
C VAL A 46 4.88 10.57 17.19
N PHE A 47 3.74 10.69 17.88
CA PHE A 47 3.70 11.11 19.29
C PHE A 47 4.46 10.14 20.22
N THR A 48 4.24 8.84 20.06
CA THR A 48 4.95 7.81 20.84
C THR A 48 6.44 7.83 20.53
N PHE A 49 6.80 8.00 19.26
CA PHE A 49 8.19 8.06 18.81
C PHE A 49 8.94 9.26 19.41
N THR A 50 8.39 10.47 19.27
CA THR A 50 9.02 11.70 19.76
C THR A 50 9.09 11.73 21.29
N SER A 51 8.04 11.29 21.98
CA SER A 51 8.02 11.22 23.45
C SER A 51 9.07 10.23 23.97
N THR A 52 9.17 9.04 23.38
CA THR A 52 10.15 8.03 23.79
C THR A 52 11.58 8.47 23.46
N MET A 53 11.79 9.12 22.31
CA MET A 53 13.09 9.70 21.94
C MET A 53 13.50 10.81 22.91
N ASN A 54 12.58 11.66 23.34
CA ASN A 54 12.89 12.70 24.33
C ASN A 54 13.29 12.07 25.68
N LEU A 55 12.54 11.08 26.16
CA LEU A 55 12.80 10.43 27.46
C LEU A 55 14.04 9.52 27.47
N LYS A 56 14.29 8.77 26.39
CA LYS A 56 15.29 7.68 26.35
C LYS A 56 16.38 7.86 25.29
N GLY A 57 16.25 8.84 24.40
CA GLY A 57 17.13 9.06 23.25
C GLY A 57 18.49 9.66 23.57
N ARG A 58 18.93 9.64 24.84
CA ARG A 58 20.29 10.03 25.28
C ARG A 58 20.76 11.38 24.71
N GLY A 59 19.90 12.41 24.77
CA GLY A 59 20.24 13.77 24.33
C GLY A 59 19.97 14.06 22.85
N CYS A 60 19.36 13.13 22.10
CA CYS A 60 18.84 13.40 20.75
C CYS A 60 17.53 14.18 20.85
N SER A 61 17.60 15.51 20.75
CA SER A 61 16.42 16.38 20.64
C SER A 61 15.89 16.42 19.20
N PRO A 62 14.55 16.49 19.01
CA PRO A 62 13.98 16.72 17.69
C PRO A 62 14.42 18.10 17.17
N LEU A 63 14.89 18.15 15.92
CA LEU A 63 15.27 19.38 15.26
C LEU A 63 14.06 19.95 14.54
N LEU A 64 13.45 21.00 15.12
CA LEU A 64 12.19 21.57 14.62
C LEU A 64 12.39 22.51 13.42
N ASP A 65 13.50 23.26 13.40
CA ASP A 65 13.75 24.30 12.39
C ASP A 65 14.59 23.79 11.19
N PHE A 66 14.58 22.47 10.96
CA PHE A 66 15.35 21.87 9.89
C PHE A 66 14.55 21.80 8.59
N ASP A 67 14.97 22.58 7.60
CA ASP A 67 14.46 22.46 6.23
C ASP A 67 15.44 21.68 5.34
N PRO A 68 15.10 20.46 4.88
CA PRO A 68 15.96 19.69 3.99
C PRO A 68 16.20 20.37 2.63
N CYS A 69 15.34 21.32 2.23
CA CYS A 69 15.45 22.04 0.96
C CYS A 69 16.28 23.35 1.07
N ASP A 70 16.72 23.75 2.26
CA ASP A 70 17.54 24.95 2.43
C ASP A 70 18.89 24.77 1.72
N PRO A 71 19.31 25.71 0.83
CA PRO A 71 20.61 25.65 0.16
C PRO A 71 21.81 25.53 1.12
N LYS A 72 21.68 25.95 2.39
CA LYS A 72 22.73 25.79 3.41
C LYS A 72 22.97 24.34 3.83
N ASN A 73 21.95 23.49 3.69
CA ASN A 73 22.02 22.09 4.10
C ASN A 73 22.66 21.20 3.02
N LEU A 74 22.90 21.73 1.82
CA LEU A 74 23.61 21.03 0.75
C LEU A 74 25.12 21.14 0.94
N LEU A 75 25.68 20.25 1.77
CA LEU A 75 27.11 20.23 2.14
C LEU A 75 28.01 19.38 1.21
N ASP A 76 27.54 19.01 0.02
CA ASP A 76 28.38 18.26 -0.93
C ASP A 76 29.28 19.26 -1.69
N PRO A 77 30.63 19.11 -1.60
CA PRO A 77 31.58 20.03 -2.23
C PRO A 77 31.37 20.23 -3.73
N LYS A 78 30.69 19.29 -4.41
CA LYS A 78 30.34 19.41 -5.82
C LYS A 78 29.44 20.60 -6.14
N PHE A 79 28.68 21.10 -5.16
CA PHE A 79 27.72 22.20 -5.34
C PHE A 79 28.21 23.52 -4.73
N ASP A 80 29.42 23.56 -4.18
CA ASP A 80 29.99 24.78 -3.58
C ASP A 80 30.14 25.91 -4.61
N SER A 81 30.41 25.57 -5.87
CA SER A 81 30.54 26.55 -6.97
C SER A 81 29.20 27.09 -7.49
N PHE A 82 28.06 26.52 -7.08
CA PHE A 82 26.75 26.92 -7.60
C PHE A 82 26.20 28.16 -6.90
N SER A 83 25.37 28.93 -7.60
CA SER A 83 24.62 30.03 -7.00
C SER A 83 23.61 29.52 -5.98
N PRO A 84 23.21 30.34 -4.99
CA PRO A 84 22.24 29.93 -3.96
C PRO A 84 20.90 29.42 -4.53
N SER A 85 20.43 30.01 -5.63
CA SER A 85 19.22 29.60 -6.34
C SER A 85 19.33 28.17 -6.90
N LEU A 86 20.38 27.88 -7.66
CA LEU A 86 20.64 26.56 -8.22
C LEU A 86 20.86 25.52 -7.13
N ARG A 87 21.47 25.89 -5.99
CA ARG A 87 21.59 24.97 -4.85
C ARG A 87 20.23 24.61 -4.25
N ALA A 88 19.31 25.56 -4.14
CA ALA A 88 17.95 25.29 -3.64
C ALA A 88 17.20 24.34 -4.59
N GLU A 89 17.28 24.57 -5.91
CA GLU A 89 16.68 23.67 -6.90
C GLU A 89 17.26 22.25 -6.80
N LYS A 90 18.58 22.12 -6.65
CA LYS A 90 19.23 20.82 -6.45
C LYS A 90 18.86 20.17 -5.12
N ALA A 91 18.69 20.94 -4.05
CA ALA A 91 18.24 20.41 -2.77
C ALA A 91 16.84 19.80 -2.88
N VAL A 92 15.91 20.48 -3.58
CA VAL A 92 14.57 19.97 -3.88
C VAL A 92 14.63 18.68 -4.72
N GLU A 93 15.46 18.65 -5.76
CA GLU A 93 15.66 17.47 -6.59
C GLU A 93 16.18 16.26 -5.78
N ILE A 94 17.16 16.50 -4.91
CA ILE A 94 17.74 15.47 -4.04
C ILE A 94 16.70 14.94 -3.05
N GLU A 95 15.89 15.83 -2.46
CA GLU A 95 14.83 15.43 -1.53
C GLU A 95 13.74 14.62 -2.24
N ASN A 96 13.35 15.02 -3.46
CA ASN A 96 12.42 14.23 -4.29
C ASN A 96 12.97 12.82 -4.56
N LEU A 97 14.25 12.71 -4.93
CA LEU A 97 14.93 11.42 -5.14
C LEU A 97 14.96 10.56 -3.87
N ARG A 98 15.15 11.18 -2.69
CA ARG A 98 15.09 10.48 -1.40
C ARG A 98 13.70 9.96 -1.11
N CYS A 99 12.64 10.74 -1.37
CA CYS A 99 11.27 10.30 -1.21
C CYS A 99 10.93 9.12 -2.15
N LEU A 100 11.32 9.20 -3.42
CA LEU A 100 11.13 8.08 -4.37
C LEU A 100 11.90 6.82 -3.94
N ARG A 101 13.12 6.99 -3.45
CA ARG A 101 13.91 5.88 -2.90
C ARG A 101 13.24 5.29 -1.65
N ALA A 102 12.72 6.12 -0.74
CA ALA A 102 11.97 5.62 0.42
C ALA A 102 10.80 4.74 -0.01
N LEU A 103 10.03 5.17 -1.03
CA LEU A 103 8.92 4.38 -1.56
C LEU A 103 9.34 3.02 -2.13
N SER A 104 10.57 2.87 -2.61
CA SER A 104 11.09 1.57 -3.09
C SER A 104 11.40 0.59 -1.95
N PHE A 105 11.70 1.09 -0.74
CA PHE A 105 12.01 0.27 0.44
C PHE A 105 10.79 0.03 1.35
N VAL A 106 9.80 0.91 1.29
CA VAL A 106 8.56 0.78 2.07
C VAL A 106 7.80 -0.48 1.63
N ARG A 107 7.22 -1.17 2.62
CA ARG A 107 6.37 -2.34 2.37
C ARG A 107 5.24 -2.01 1.41
N ARG A 108 5.00 -2.89 0.46
CA ARG A 108 3.99 -2.72 -0.60
C ARG A 108 2.59 -2.38 -0.09
N SER A 109 2.17 -2.96 1.04
CA SER A 109 0.87 -2.67 1.66
C SER A 109 0.69 -1.21 2.10
N VAL A 110 1.77 -0.50 2.40
CA VAL A 110 1.75 0.89 2.88
C VAL A 110 2.27 1.87 1.82
N ARG A 111 2.95 1.39 0.77
CA ARG A 111 3.58 2.20 -0.28
C ARG A 111 2.64 3.25 -0.89
N LEU A 112 1.42 2.87 -1.26
CA LEU A 112 0.43 3.81 -1.82
C LEU A 112 0.00 4.88 -0.80
N SER A 113 -0.17 4.52 0.47
CA SER A 113 -0.53 5.48 1.52
C SER A 113 0.59 6.49 1.74
N VAL A 114 1.84 6.05 1.78
CA VAL A 114 3.01 6.94 1.90
C VAL A 114 3.13 7.84 0.68
N ALA A 115 2.95 7.30 -0.54
CA ALA A 115 3.00 8.08 -1.77
C ALA A 115 1.94 9.19 -1.78
N ARG A 116 0.71 8.91 -1.30
CA ARG A 116 -0.32 9.93 -1.13
C ARG A 116 0.09 11.01 -0.14
N SER A 117 0.69 10.64 0.99
CA SER A 117 1.20 11.62 1.95
C SER A 117 2.32 12.48 1.35
N PHE A 118 3.24 11.90 0.57
CA PHE A 118 4.28 12.66 -0.10
C PHE A 118 3.74 13.63 -1.15
N LEU A 119 2.67 13.27 -1.84
CA LEU A 119 1.97 14.18 -2.75
C LEU A 119 1.31 15.33 -1.97
N PHE A 120 0.68 15.05 -0.83
CA PHE A 120 0.05 16.07 0.03
C PHE A 120 1.05 17.10 0.58
N TYR A 121 2.28 16.68 0.86
CA TYR A 121 3.36 17.56 1.33
C TYR A 121 4.24 18.12 0.21
N ASP A 122 3.79 18.06 -1.05
CA ASP A 122 4.50 18.52 -2.25
C ASP A 122 5.93 17.96 -2.39
N LYS A 123 6.18 16.76 -1.85
CA LYS A 123 7.48 16.07 -1.94
C LYS A 123 7.63 15.32 -3.26
N ILE A 124 6.52 14.89 -3.85
CA ILE A 124 6.48 14.23 -5.16
C ILE A 124 5.47 14.93 -6.07
N THR A 125 5.70 14.86 -7.38
CA THR A 125 4.79 15.42 -8.39
C THR A 125 3.63 14.46 -8.67
N GLN A 126 2.47 15.00 -9.08
CA GLN A 126 1.32 14.20 -9.52
C GLN A 126 1.69 13.13 -10.56
N LYS A 127 2.50 13.48 -11.57
CA LYS A 127 2.97 12.54 -12.59
C LYS A 127 3.73 11.35 -11.99
N GLN A 128 4.54 11.58 -10.96
CA GLN A 128 5.28 10.53 -10.27
C GLN A 128 4.33 9.64 -9.47
N PHE A 129 3.35 10.24 -8.80
CA PHE A 129 2.31 9.50 -8.08
C PHE A 129 1.48 8.62 -9.00
N ASP A 130 1.03 9.13 -10.15
CA ASP A 130 0.23 8.39 -11.12
C ASP A 130 1.03 7.19 -11.69
N ALA A 131 2.33 7.36 -11.92
CA ALA A 131 3.22 6.27 -12.34
C ALA A 131 3.32 5.17 -11.27
N ILE A 132 3.48 5.53 -9.99
CA ILE A 132 3.50 4.59 -8.87
C ILE A 132 2.15 3.86 -8.74
N LEU A 133 1.04 4.58 -8.94
CA LEU A 133 -0.29 4.02 -8.89
C LEU A 133 -0.50 3.00 -10.02
N ALA A 134 -0.09 3.33 -11.24
CA ALA A 134 -0.15 2.43 -12.39
C ALA A 134 0.71 1.17 -12.18
N GLU A 135 1.91 1.32 -11.62
CA GLU A 135 2.79 0.21 -11.24
C GLU A 135 2.13 -0.72 -10.20
N GLU A 136 1.53 -0.16 -9.15
CA GLU A 136 0.86 -0.97 -8.13
C GLU A 136 -0.39 -1.69 -8.65
N LEU A 137 -1.12 -1.07 -9.59
CA LEU A 137 -2.24 -1.70 -10.27
C LEU A 137 -1.80 -2.85 -11.17
N SER A 138 -0.74 -2.66 -11.97
CA SER A 138 -0.22 -3.70 -12.86
C SER A 138 0.30 -4.90 -12.05
N LEU A 139 1.03 -4.64 -10.97
CA LEU A 139 1.50 -5.69 -10.08
C LEU A 139 0.36 -6.38 -9.32
N ARG A 140 -0.76 -5.71 -9.06
CA ARG A 140 -1.96 -6.33 -8.46
C ARG A 140 -2.69 -7.19 -9.47
N ALA A 141 -2.80 -6.74 -10.72
CA ALA A 141 -3.36 -7.54 -11.81
C ALA A 141 -2.53 -8.80 -12.08
N ALA A 142 -1.20 -8.71 -12.03
CA ALA A 142 -0.31 -9.87 -12.18
C ALA A 142 -0.38 -10.85 -11.00
N ALA A 143 -0.63 -10.35 -9.79
CA ALA A 143 -0.82 -11.18 -8.59
C ALA A 143 -2.27 -11.66 -8.41
N ALA A 144 -3.20 -11.26 -9.29
CA ALA A 144 -4.54 -11.77 -9.26
C ALA A 144 -4.48 -13.27 -9.53
N PRO A 145 -5.12 -14.11 -8.70
CA PRO A 145 -5.19 -15.53 -9.00
C PRO A 145 -5.79 -15.71 -10.40
N PRO A 146 -5.35 -16.74 -11.17
CA PRO A 146 -5.98 -17.06 -12.43
C PRO A 146 -7.49 -17.20 -12.20
N ALA A 147 -8.28 -16.75 -13.18
CA ALA A 147 -9.73 -16.89 -13.13
C ALA A 147 -10.07 -18.31 -12.65
N PRO A 148 -10.94 -18.47 -11.64
CA PRO A 148 -11.30 -19.80 -11.17
C PRO A 148 -11.74 -20.62 -12.37
N SER A 149 -11.23 -21.84 -12.50
CA SER A 149 -11.73 -22.76 -13.53
C SER A 149 -13.25 -22.81 -13.45
N ALA A 150 -13.93 -23.00 -14.59
CA ALA A 150 -15.39 -22.98 -14.67
C ALA A 150 -16.08 -23.82 -13.57
N THR A 151 -15.43 -24.93 -13.18
CA THR A 151 -15.80 -25.79 -12.04
C THR A 151 -15.78 -25.08 -10.68
N VAL A 152 -14.68 -24.41 -10.31
CA VAL A 152 -14.56 -23.68 -9.04
C VAL A 152 -15.49 -22.46 -9.01
N ALA A 153 -15.76 -21.84 -10.17
CA ALA A 153 -16.73 -20.75 -10.28
C ALA A 153 -18.16 -21.25 -10.03
N HIS A 154 -18.55 -22.39 -10.62
CA HIS A 154 -19.84 -23.03 -10.37
C HIS A 154 -20.03 -23.42 -8.89
N ASP A 155 -19.01 -24.01 -8.26
CA ASP A 155 -19.07 -24.38 -6.84
C ASP A 155 -19.25 -23.18 -5.92
N ARG A 156 -18.55 -22.07 -6.21
CA ARG A 156 -18.69 -20.81 -5.46
C ARG A 156 -20.07 -20.21 -5.63
N LEU A 157 -20.62 -20.23 -6.85
CA LEU A 157 -21.96 -19.74 -7.14
C LEU A 157 -23.03 -20.57 -6.42
N ALA A 158 -22.94 -21.89 -6.50
CA ALA A 158 -23.84 -22.81 -5.79
C ALA A 158 -23.78 -22.61 -4.27
N LYS A 159 -22.58 -22.39 -3.71
CA LYS A 159 -22.42 -22.08 -2.28
C LYS A 159 -23.05 -20.74 -1.91
N LYS A 160 -22.90 -19.71 -2.74
CA LYS A 160 -23.51 -18.38 -2.52
C LYS A 160 -25.03 -18.44 -2.59
N GLN A 161 -25.58 -19.17 -3.55
CA GLN A 161 -27.02 -19.41 -3.69
C GLN A 161 -27.58 -20.17 -2.48
N ARG A 162 -26.88 -21.22 -2.00
CA ARG A 162 -27.26 -21.96 -0.79
C ARG A 162 -27.29 -21.07 0.45
N LEU A 163 -26.28 -20.22 0.65
CA LEU A 163 -26.25 -19.28 1.77
C LEU A 163 -27.37 -18.24 1.69
N SER A 164 -27.65 -17.72 0.50
CA SER A 164 -28.79 -16.81 0.28
C SER A 164 -30.12 -17.48 0.59
N TYR A 165 -30.31 -18.72 0.14
CA TYR A 165 -31.52 -19.50 0.40
C TYR A 165 -31.71 -19.81 1.88
N LEU A 166 -30.66 -20.23 2.59
CA LEU A 166 -30.71 -20.47 4.03
C LEU A 166 -31.01 -19.18 4.82
N SER A 167 -30.40 -18.07 4.42
CA SER A 167 -30.71 -16.75 4.99
C SER A 167 -32.19 -16.42 4.78
N ASN A 168 -32.70 -16.59 3.56
CA ASN A 168 -34.09 -16.29 3.26
C ASN A 168 -35.07 -17.21 4.00
N LEU A 169 -34.77 -18.49 4.17
CA LEU A 169 -35.57 -19.43 4.99
C LEU A 169 -35.61 -19.05 6.47
N LEU A 170 -34.53 -18.44 6.99
CA LEU A 170 -34.46 -18.02 8.38
C LEU A 170 -35.36 -16.80 8.64
N TYR A 171 -35.52 -15.93 7.63
CA TYR A 171 -36.23 -14.66 7.74
C TYR A 171 -37.64 -14.67 7.14
N PHE A 172 -37.91 -15.53 6.16
CA PHE A 172 -39.19 -15.65 5.45
C PHE A 172 -39.71 -17.09 5.49
N ASP A 173 -41.03 -17.25 5.33
CA ASP A 173 -41.63 -18.58 5.14
C ASP A 173 -41.02 -19.29 3.90
N SER A 174 -40.96 -20.62 3.95
CA SER A 174 -40.29 -21.46 2.95
C SER A 174 -40.82 -21.26 1.53
N ALA A 175 -42.11 -20.96 1.37
CA ALA A 175 -42.72 -20.67 0.08
C ALA A 175 -42.17 -19.35 -0.51
N THR A 176 -42.06 -18.32 0.33
CA THR A 176 -41.53 -17.00 -0.02
C THR A 176 -40.02 -17.05 -0.29
N ALA A 177 -39.28 -17.82 0.52
CA ALA A 177 -37.85 -18.02 0.34
C ALA A 177 -37.50 -18.70 -1.00
N LYS A 178 -38.33 -19.65 -1.45
CA LYS A 178 -38.20 -20.27 -2.78
C LYS A 178 -38.41 -19.25 -3.89
N SER A 179 -39.47 -18.44 -3.83
CA SER A 179 -39.74 -17.40 -4.83
C SER A 179 -38.56 -16.41 -4.99
N LEU A 180 -38.02 -15.90 -3.87
CA LEU A 180 -36.92 -14.93 -3.87
C LEU A 180 -35.56 -15.50 -4.30
N ALA A 181 -35.33 -16.80 -4.13
CA ALA A 181 -34.07 -17.43 -4.55
C ALA A 181 -33.98 -17.60 -6.09
N TYR A 182 -35.13 -17.60 -6.79
CA TYR A 182 -35.22 -17.80 -8.24
C TYR A 182 -35.47 -16.51 -9.04
N THR A 183 -35.71 -15.37 -8.40
CA THR A 183 -35.87 -14.08 -9.10
C THR A 183 -34.53 -13.58 -9.64
N GLU A 184 -34.31 -13.95 -10.91
CA GLU A 184 -33.53 -13.30 -11.98
C GLU A 184 -32.04 -13.01 -11.73
N SER A 185 -31.21 -13.95 -12.18
CA SER A 185 -30.02 -13.59 -12.98
C SER A 185 -30.46 -13.44 -14.44
N PRO A 186 -30.03 -12.40 -15.20
CA PRO A 186 -30.43 -12.25 -16.59
C PRO A 186 -29.84 -13.37 -17.46
N ALA A 187 -30.76 -14.15 -18.06
CA ALA A 187 -30.65 -14.95 -19.27
C ALA A 187 -29.46 -15.93 -19.42
N LEU A 188 -29.74 -17.21 -19.15
CA LEU A 188 -29.40 -18.29 -20.08
C LEU A 188 -30.71 -19.02 -20.39
N SER A 189 -31.16 -18.87 -21.64
CA SER A 189 -32.41 -19.40 -22.19
C SER A 189 -32.52 -20.93 -22.01
N PRO A 190 -33.70 -21.50 -21.73
CA PRO A 190 -33.89 -22.94 -21.73
C PRO A 190 -34.00 -23.45 -23.17
N SER A 191 -33.12 -24.39 -23.53
CA SER A 191 -33.27 -25.22 -24.73
C SER A 191 -34.51 -26.10 -24.55
N SER A 192 -35.52 -25.91 -25.39
CA SER A 192 -36.75 -26.69 -25.43
C SER A 192 -36.47 -28.16 -25.77
N ALA A 193 -37.01 -29.04 -24.94
CA ALA A 193 -37.08 -30.48 -25.16
C ALA A 193 -37.92 -30.83 -26.41
N ALA A 194 -37.55 -31.90 -27.09
CA ALA A 194 -38.43 -32.65 -27.98
C ALA A 194 -38.29 -34.13 -27.61
N ASP A 195 -39.22 -34.59 -26.77
CA ASP A 195 -39.54 -36.01 -26.61
C ASP A 195 -40.14 -36.52 -27.93
N THR A 196 -39.62 -37.62 -28.46
CA THR A 196 -40.22 -38.35 -29.59
C THR A 196 -40.67 -39.72 -29.10
N GLU A 197 -41.99 -39.91 -29.14
CA GLU A 197 -42.72 -41.13 -28.83
C GLU A 197 -42.26 -42.33 -29.68
N MET A 198 -42.25 -43.50 -29.04
CA MET A 198 -42.17 -44.82 -29.66
C MET A 198 -43.50 -45.18 -30.34
N PRO A 199 -43.51 -45.83 -31.53
CA PRO A 199 -44.67 -46.56 -31.99
C PRO A 199 -44.50 -48.08 -31.84
N GLU A 200 -45.59 -48.72 -31.38
CA GLU A 200 -45.83 -50.16 -31.44
C GLU A 200 -45.85 -50.68 -32.89
N LEU A 201 -45.40 -51.93 -33.08
CA LEU A 201 -45.76 -52.73 -34.25
C LEU A 201 -46.18 -54.13 -33.81
N SER A 202 -47.40 -54.50 -34.20
CA SER A 202 -48.08 -55.78 -34.05
C SER A 202 -48.19 -56.50 -35.40
N GLY A 203 -48.07 -57.85 -35.37
CA GLY A 203 -48.48 -58.83 -36.41
C GLY A 203 -47.64 -58.85 -37.70
N VAL A 204 -47.20 -59.97 -38.28
CA VAL A 204 -47.72 -61.36 -38.35
C VAL A 204 -46.53 -62.31 -38.51
#